data_AF-A0AAV0QZS1-F1
#
_entry.id   AF-A0AAV0QZS1-F1
#
_cell.length_a   1.000
_cell.length_b   1.000
_cell.length_c   1.000
_cell.angle_alpha   90.00
_cell.angle_beta   90.00
_cell.angle_gamma   90.00
#
_symmetry.space_group_name_H-M   'P 1'
#
loop_
_entity.id
_entity.type
_entity.pdbx_description
1 polymer ?
#
loop_
_entity_poly.entity_id
_entity_poly.type
_entity_poly.pdbx_seq_one_letter_code
_entity_poly.pdbx_strand_id
1 'polypeptide(L)'
;ELQWCSNCASLTHSRCAPSHPLLLFPFVCPLCSDPIFSFFSPPPGPRLSIEAKISTDLLCAAKIAAWSMAEAVRATEEEASRRVKEAVVCRKRVKEALDKVLAVVAMTKKKTVAPLESGKPKSTA
;
A
#
# COMPACT_ATOMS: atom_id res chain seq x y z
N GLU A 1 -1.74 11.85 -22.96
CA GLU A 1 -1.82 11.59 -21.51
C GLU A 1 -2.66 10.36 -21.23
N LEU A 2 -2.48 9.72 -20.07
CA LEU A 2 -3.26 8.55 -19.63
C LEU A 2 -4.38 8.99 -18.68
N GLN A 3 -5.53 8.33 -18.75
CA GLN A 3 -6.66 8.54 -17.84
C GLN A 3 -6.99 7.24 -17.11
N TRP A 4 -7.30 7.38 -15.81
CA TRP A 4 -7.67 6.28 -14.92
C TRP A 4 -9.19 6.20 -14.80
N CYS A 5 -9.71 4.99 -14.75
CA CYS A 5 -11.11 4.77 -14.43
C CYS A 5 -11.39 5.17 -12.98
N SER A 6 -12.51 5.84 -12.72
CA SER A 6 -12.92 6.20 -11.36
C SER A 6 -13.32 5.00 -10.49
N ASN A 7 -13.66 3.88 -11.11
CA ASN A 7 -14.24 2.72 -10.42
C ASN A 7 -13.30 1.49 -10.39
N CYS A 8 -12.16 1.53 -11.08
CA CYS A 8 -11.18 0.43 -11.09
C CYS A 8 -9.80 0.90 -11.55
N ALA A 9 -8.80 0.02 -11.50
CA ALA A 9 -7.44 0.31 -11.96
C ALA A 9 -7.25 0.27 -13.49
N SER A 10 -8.33 0.39 -14.28
CA SER A 10 -8.25 0.42 -15.73
C SER A 10 -7.70 1.76 -16.22
N LEU A 11 -6.85 1.69 -17.24
CA LEU A 11 -6.10 2.80 -17.80
C LEU A 11 -6.34 2.87 -19.30
N THR A 12 -6.61 4.06 -19.82
CA THR A 12 -6.70 4.32 -21.26
C THR A 12 -5.91 5.56 -21.64
N HIS A 13 -5.50 5.65 -22.90
CA HIS A 13 -5.03 6.93 -23.41
C HIS A 13 -6.21 7.90 -23.50
N SER A 14 -6.01 9.15 -23.09
CA SER A 14 -6.97 10.25 -23.28
C SER A 14 -7.53 10.33 -24.70
N ARG A 15 -6.70 10.01 -25.71
CA ARG A 15 -7.11 9.99 -27.13
C ARG A 15 -7.93 8.75 -27.54
N CYS A 16 -7.84 7.67 -26.76
CA CYS A 16 -8.61 6.44 -26.94
C CYS A 16 -9.86 6.41 -26.05
N ALA A 17 -9.99 7.34 -25.10
CA ALA A 17 -11.19 7.50 -24.31
C ALA A 17 -12.32 8.08 -25.20
N PRO A 18 -13.59 7.74 -24.93
CA PRO A 18 -14.72 8.39 -25.57
C PRO A 18 -14.63 9.91 -25.36
N SER A 19 -14.63 10.68 -26.44
CA SER A 19 -14.63 12.14 -26.40
C SER A 19 -15.94 12.63 -25.78
N HIS A 20 -16.02 12.71 -24.45
CA HIS A 20 -17.17 13.33 -23.81
C HIS A 20 -17.11 14.85 -24.06
N PRO A 21 -18.20 15.49 -24.54
CA PRO A 21 -18.24 16.92 -24.82
C PRO A 21 -18.03 17.81 -23.58
N LEU A 22 -18.00 17.22 -22.39
CA LEU A 22 -17.91 17.94 -21.13
C LEU A 22 -16.81 17.30 -20.28
N LEU A 23 -15.77 18.08 -19.97
CA LEU A 23 -14.69 17.76 -19.02
C LEU A 23 -15.19 17.57 -17.57
N LEU A 24 -16.50 17.42 -17.37
CA LEU A 24 -17.19 17.44 -16.08
C LEU A 24 -17.34 16.04 -15.45
N PHE A 25 -17.15 14.96 -16.22
CA PHE A 25 -17.35 13.61 -15.71
C PHE A 25 -16.05 12.81 -15.68
N PRO A 26 -15.76 12.10 -14.57
CA PRO A 26 -14.60 11.22 -14.50
C PRO A 26 -14.75 10.06 -15.49
N PHE A 27 -13.63 9.66 -16.12
CA PHE A 27 -13.62 8.54 -17.05
C PHE A 27 -14.05 7.25 -16.34
N VAL A 28 -14.96 6.50 -16.96
CA VAL A 28 -15.39 5.15 -16.54
C VAL A 28 -15.07 4.21 -17.69
N CYS A 29 -14.33 3.13 -17.41
CA CYS A 29 -13.97 2.17 -18.46
C CYS A 29 -15.20 1.34 -18.91
N PRO A 30 -15.18 0.75 -20.11
CA PRO A 30 -16.31 -0.03 -20.63
C PRO A 30 -16.79 -1.14 -19.68
N LEU A 31 -15.88 -1.87 -19.02
CA LEU A 31 -16.24 -2.93 -18.06
C LEU A 31 -16.96 -2.39 -16.82
N CYS A 32 -16.64 -1.16 -16.38
CA CYS A 32 -17.29 -0.54 -15.24
C CYS A 32 -18.61 0.13 -15.63
N SER A 33 -18.77 0.53 -16.89
CA SER A 33 -20.00 1.13 -17.41
C SER A 33 -21.05 0.08 -17.78
N ASP A 34 -20.62 -1.06 -18.31
CA ASP A 34 -21.49 -2.16 -18.72
C ASP A 34 -20.86 -3.50 -18.30
N PRO A 35 -21.47 -4.25 -17.36
CA PRO A 35 -20.93 -5.52 -16.88
C PRO A 35 -20.99 -6.64 -17.92
N ILE A 36 -21.71 -6.47 -19.03
CA ILE A 36 -21.81 -7.44 -20.13
C ILE A 36 -20.80 -7.10 -21.25
N PHE A 37 -20.11 -5.97 -21.14
CA PHE A 37 -19.17 -5.52 -22.15
C PHE A 37 -18.07 -6.56 -22.41
N SER A 38 -17.93 -6.95 -23.67
CA SER A 38 -16.83 -7.77 -24.16
C SER A 38 -16.06 -6.99 -25.21
N PHE A 39 -14.74 -6.90 -25.04
CA PHE A 39 -13.84 -6.41 -26.10
C PHE A 39 -13.84 -7.32 -27.34
N PHE A 40 -14.35 -8.54 -27.21
CA PHE A 40 -14.42 -9.53 -28.26
C PHE A 40 -15.88 -9.73 -28.67
N SER A 41 -16.23 -9.29 -29.87
CA SER A 41 -17.50 -9.63 -30.50
C SER A 41 -17.27 -10.84 -31.41
N PRO A 42 -17.62 -12.07 -30.99
CA PRO A 42 -17.61 -13.19 -31.91
C PRO A 42 -18.62 -12.93 -33.04
N PRO A 43 -18.32 -13.28 -34.30
CA PRO A 43 -19.26 -13.09 -35.39
C PRO A 43 -20.55 -13.87 -35.13
N PRO A 44 -21.73 -13.33 -35.49
CA PRO A 44 -23.00 -14.04 -35.33
C PRO A 44 -23.02 -15.25 -36.26
N GLY A 45 -22.90 -16.45 -35.70
CA GLY A 45 -22.97 -17.71 -36.46
C GLY A 45 -22.71 -18.95 -35.59
N PRO A 46 -23.11 -20.15 -36.04
CA PRO A 46 -22.98 -21.40 -35.28
C PRO A 46 -21.53 -21.86 -35.07
N ARG A 47 -20.54 -21.17 -35.64
CA ARG A 47 -19.12 -21.38 -35.37
C ARG A 47 -18.58 -20.17 -34.61
N LEU A 48 -18.54 -20.27 -33.28
CA LEU A 48 -17.79 -19.38 -32.40
C LEU A 48 -16.28 -19.64 -32.57
N SER A 49 -15.73 -19.43 -33.77
CA SER A 49 -14.29 -19.51 -33.99
C SER A 49 -13.69 -18.15 -33.64
N ILE A 50 -12.96 -18.09 -32.52
CA ILE A 50 -12.02 -17.00 -32.29
C ILE A 50 -10.99 -17.08 -33.41
N GLU A 51 -10.88 -16.02 -34.21
CA GLU A 51 -9.88 -15.90 -35.27
C GLU A 51 -8.49 -16.23 -34.68
N ALA A 52 -7.71 -17.08 -35.34
CA ALA A 52 -6.46 -17.61 -34.79
C ALA A 52 -5.48 -16.51 -34.32
N LYS A 53 -5.54 -15.33 -34.96
CA LYS A 53 -4.76 -14.16 -34.56
C LYS A 53 -5.24 -13.52 -33.25
N ILE A 54 -6.55 -13.42 -33.04
CA ILE A 54 -7.12 -12.83 -31.82
C ILE A 54 -6.81 -13.69 -30.60
N SER A 55 -6.80 -15.02 -30.75
CA SER A 55 -6.47 -15.93 -29.65
C SER A 55 -5.01 -15.84 -29.21
N THR A 56 -4.07 -15.65 -30.15
CA THR A 56 -2.66 -15.45 -29.81
C THR A 56 -2.40 -14.12 -29.11
N ASP A 57 -3.05 -13.05 -29.58
CA ASP A 57 -2.92 -11.72 -28.97
C ASP A 57 -3.50 -11.73 -27.54
N LEU A 58 -4.65 -12.38 -27.35
CA LEU A 58 -5.27 -12.57 -26.03
C LEU A 58 -4.37 -13.39 -25.09
N LEU A 59 -3.79 -14.49 -25.57
CA LEU A 59 -2.88 -15.31 -24.77
C LEU A 59 -1.64 -14.51 -24.35
N CYS A 60 -1.08 -13.70 -25.25
CA CYS A 60 0.05 -12.82 -24.95
C CYS A 60 -0.32 -11.80 -23.87
N ALA A 61 -1.45 -11.10 -24.04
CA ALA A 61 -1.96 -10.13 -23.07
C ALA A 61 -2.21 -10.77 -21.70
N ALA A 62 -2.82 -11.96 -21.68
CA ALA A 62 -3.09 -12.70 -20.45
C ALA A 62 -1.80 -13.11 -19.72
N LYS A 63 -0.75 -13.53 -20.45
CA LYS A 63 0.55 -13.86 -19.87
C LYS A 63 1.23 -12.63 -19.26
N ILE A 64 1.19 -11.49 -19.95
CA ILE A 64 1.74 -10.22 -19.44
C ILE A 64 0.99 -9.80 -18.18
N ALA A 65 -0.34 -9.86 -18.20
CA ALA A 65 -1.16 -9.52 -17.03
C ALA A 65 -0.86 -10.44 -15.84
N ALA A 66 -0.79 -11.75 -16.06
CA ALA A 66 -0.46 -12.72 -15.01
C ALA A 66 0.92 -12.46 -14.41
N TRP A 67 1.93 -12.20 -15.25
CA TRP A 67 3.28 -11.87 -14.80
C TRP A 67 3.33 -10.56 -14.02
N SER A 68 2.69 -9.50 -14.54
CA SER A 68 2.64 -8.18 -13.88
C SER A 68 1.95 -8.25 -12.52
N MET A 69 0.83 -8.98 -12.41
CA MET A 69 0.15 -9.19 -11.14
C MET A 69 1.01 -10.00 -10.16
N ALA A 70 1.72 -11.04 -10.63
CA ALA A 70 2.61 -11.83 -9.79
C ALA A 70 3.79 -10.99 -9.24
N GLU A 71 4.34 -10.08 -10.04
CA GLU A 71 5.35 -9.14 -9.56
C GLU A 71 4.80 -8.16 -8.53
N ALA A 72 3.60 -7.62 -8.74
CA ALA A 72 2.96 -6.74 -7.76
C ALA A 72 2.75 -7.46 -6.42
N VAL A 73 2.29 -8.71 -6.43
CA VAL A 73 2.14 -9.54 -5.23
C VAL A 73 3.49 -9.72 -4.53
N ARG A 74 4.54 -10.15 -5.26
CA ARG A 74 5.89 -10.31 -4.69
C ARG A 74 6.42 -9.04 -4.05
N ALA A 75 6.25 -7.89 -4.70
CA ALA A 75 6.67 -6.61 -4.16
C ALA A 75 5.92 -6.25 -2.86
N THR A 76 4.61 -6.54 -2.80
CA THR A 76 3.83 -6.33 -1.58
C THR A 76 4.22 -7.25 -0.43
N GLU A 77 4.55 -8.52 -0.71
CA GLU A 77 5.00 -9.49 0.29
C GLU A 77 6.39 -9.12 0.85
N GLU A 78 7.29 -8.65 -0.01
CA GLU A 78 8.61 -8.16 0.39
C GLU A 78 8.47 -6.93 1.31
N GLU A 79 7.64 -5.96 0.90
CA GLU A 79 7.38 -4.76 1.70
C GLU A 79 6.74 -5.10 3.04
N ALA A 80 5.73 -5.98 3.06
CA ALA A 80 5.11 -6.45 4.29
C ALA A 80 6.14 -7.13 5.22
N SER A 81 6.97 -8.01 4.67
CA SER A 81 8.03 -8.70 5.41
C SER A 81 9.06 -7.72 5.99
N ARG A 82 9.42 -6.68 5.25
CA ARG A 82 10.31 -5.61 5.71
C ARG A 82 9.69 -4.84 6.88
N ARG A 83 8.42 -4.43 6.77
CA ARG A 83 7.69 -3.72 7.84
C ARG A 83 7.59 -4.54 9.12
N VAL A 84 7.38 -5.86 9.01
CA VAL A 84 7.35 -6.75 10.17
C VAL A 84 8.71 -6.77 10.89
N LYS A 85 9.82 -6.89 10.15
CA LYS A 85 11.17 -6.88 10.72
C LYS A 85 11.49 -5.55 11.42
N GLU A 86 11.16 -4.43 10.78
CA GLU A 86 11.34 -3.09 11.35
C GLU A 86 10.52 -2.92 12.64
N ALA A 87 9.27 -3.39 12.65
CA ALA A 87 8.41 -3.33 13.83
C ALA A 87 8.95 -4.16 14.99
N VAL A 88 9.53 -5.34 14.73
CA VAL A 88 10.18 -6.16 15.78
C VAL A 88 11.35 -5.41 16.42
N VAL A 89 12.24 -4.81 15.60
CA VAL A 89 13.40 -4.05 16.11
C VAL A 89 12.94 -2.84 16.92
N CYS A 90 11.92 -2.11 16.44
CA CYS A 90 11.36 -0.98 17.15
C CYS A 90 10.79 -1.40 18.51
N ARG A 91 9.99 -2.48 18.57
CA ARG A 91 9.44 -3.01 19.83
C ARG A 91 10.54 -3.39 20.82
N LYS A 92 11.62 -4.03 20.36
CA LYS A 92 12.78 -4.36 21.21
C LYS A 92 13.41 -3.10 21.80
N ARG A 93 13.67 -2.08 20.96
CA ARG A 93 14.25 -0.79 21.41
C ARG A 93 13.36 -0.06 22.41
N VAL A 94 12.04 -0.05 22.18
CA VAL A 94 11.08 0.55 23.12
C VAL A 94 11.13 -0.17 24.46
N LYS A 95 11.16 -1.51 24.47
CA LYS A 95 11.29 -2.29 25.70
C LYS A 95 12.57 -1.99 26.46
N GLU A 96 13.71 -1.96 25.78
CA GLU A 96 15.01 -1.61 26.38
C GLU A 96 15.02 -0.19 26.97
N ALA A 97 14.38 0.77 26.30
CA ALA A 97 14.24 2.13 26.80
C ALA A 97 13.35 2.18 28.06
N LEU A 98 12.23 1.46 28.06
CA LEU A 98 11.35 1.35 29.23
C LEU A 98 12.07 0.72 30.42
N ASP A 99 12.82 -0.36 30.21
CA ASP A 99 13.58 -1.03 31.27
C ASP A 99 14.60 -0.07 31.91
N LYS A 100 15.27 0.77 31.10
CA LYS A 100 16.20 1.81 31.60
C LYS A 100 15.47 2.88 32.43
N VAL A 101 14.31 3.34 31.97
CA VAL A 101 13.50 4.33 32.71
C VAL A 101 13.04 3.75 34.05
N LEU A 102 12.56 2.50 34.07
CA LEU A 102 12.15 1.83 35.30
C LEU A 102 13.31 1.68 36.29
N ALA A 103 14.51 1.35 35.80
CA ALA A 103 15.71 1.29 36.64
C ALA A 103 16.02 2.66 37.29
N VAL A 104 15.95 3.76 36.53
CA VAL A 104 16.15 5.12 37.07
C VAL A 104 15.11 5.45 38.13
N VAL A 105 13.83 5.17 37.89
CA VAL A 105 12.76 5.39 38.86
C VAL A 105 12.96 4.58 40.15
N ALA A 106 13.46 3.35 40.05
CA ALA A 106 13.77 2.54 41.22
C ALA A 106 14.94 3.13 42.03
N MET A 107 15.96 3.68 41.36
CA MET A 107 17.08 4.35 42.03
C MET A 107 16.67 5.67 42.69
N THR A 108 15.81 6.47 42.06
CA THR A 108 15.34 7.74 42.64
C THR A 108 14.47 7.49 43.88
N LYS A 109 13.59 6.49 43.85
CA LYS A 109 12.79 6.06 45.02
C LYS A 109 13.65 5.59 46.19
N LYS A 110 14.81 4.98 45.94
CA LYS A 110 15.78 4.59 46.99
C LYS A 110 16.57 5.78 47.53
N LYS A 111 16.78 6.82 46.72
CA LYS A 111 17.59 8.00 47.08
C LYS A 111 16.80 9.04 47.90
N THR A 112 15.47 9.07 47.80
CA THR A 112 14.60 9.91 48.64
C THR A 112 14.42 9.42 50.09
N VAL A 113 15.08 8.33 50.50
CA VAL A 113 15.07 7.79 51.88
C VAL A 113 16.41 8.02 52.61
N ALA A 114 17.24 8.98 52.15
CA ALA A 114 18.38 9.46 52.92
C ALA A 114 18.03 10.83 53.57
N PRO A 115 18.16 11.00 54.90
CA PRO A 115 17.77 12.22 55.59
C PRO A 115 18.52 13.45 55.07
N LEU A 116 17.77 14.49 54.69
CA LEU A 116 18.29 15.85 54.55
C LEU A 116 18.61 16.37 55.96
N GLU A 117 19.81 16.06 56.45
CA GLU A 117 20.38 16.72 57.62
C GLU A 117 20.55 18.22 57.31
N SER A 118 19.90 19.03 58.14
CA SER A 118 19.82 20.48 58.07
C SER A 118 21.17 21.14 58.39
N GLY A 119 21.87 21.63 57.36
CA GLY A 119 23.03 22.51 57.50
C GLY A 119 22.61 23.97 57.68
N LYS A 120 22.55 24.45 58.91
CA LYS A 120 22.38 25.87 59.28
C LYS A 120 23.61 26.67 58.82
N PRO A 121 23.49 27.78 58.05
CA PRO A 121 24.64 28.60 57.72
C PRO A 121 25.06 29.44 58.93
N LYS A 122 26.35 29.35 59.25
CA LYS A 122 27.04 30.13 60.29
C LYS A 122 27.36 31.51 59.70
N SER A 123 26.84 32.56 60.33
CA SER A 123 27.16 33.96 60.04
C SER A 123 28.48 34.34 60.70
N THR A 124 29.42 34.79 59.87
CA THR A 124 30.66 35.54 60.17
C THR A 124 30.99 36.27 58.87
N ALA A 125 31.25 37.56 58.77
CA ALA A 125 31.40 38.67 59.71
C ALA A 125 30.91 39.95 59.01
#